data_AF-A0AAE9PVX2-F1
#
_entry.id   AF-A0AAE9PVX2-F1
#
_cell.length_a   1.000
_cell.length_b   1.000
_cell.length_c   1.000
_cell.angle_alpha   90.00
_cell.angle_beta   90.00
_cell.angle_gamma   90.00
#
_symmetry.space_group_name_H-M   'P 1'
#
loop_
_entity.id
_entity.type
_entity.pdbx_description
1 polymer ?
#
loop_
_entity_poly.entity_id
_entity_poly.type
_entity_poly.pdbx_seq_one_letter_code
_entity_poly.pdbx_strand_id
1 'polypeptide(L)'
;MFGKGRKWRTLPVPEAVCNFVEHALEERLTPWRGKEDAMFVSQKGRRLAVRTIQQIATETFERFQQDKSMERREAYSSHKLRHTFATMLLRKGADLRTVQELLGHSSIQTTTVYTHVTDREKEKAMDKLDIQIPISGL
;
A
#
# COMPACT_ATOMS: atom_id res chain seq x y z
N MET A 1 -14.77 -2.24 1.53
CA MET A 1 -14.05 -3.53 1.45
C MET A 1 -14.47 -4.45 2.59
N PHE A 2 -14.81 -5.70 2.27
CA PHE A 2 -15.09 -6.74 3.26
C PHE A 2 -13.78 -7.42 3.67
N GLY A 3 -13.35 -7.20 4.90
CA GLY A 3 -12.04 -7.66 5.39
C GLY A 3 -12.10 -8.95 6.23
N LYS A 4 -10.91 -9.43 6.62
CA LYS A 4 -10.75 -10.52 7.60
C LYS A 4 -11.53 -10.19 8.87
N GLY A 5 -12.34 -11.14 9.35
CA GLY A 5 -13.26 -10.93 10.49
C GLY A 5 -14.65 -10.41 10.12
N ARG A 6 -15.02 -10.43 8.82
CA ARG A 6 -16.35 -10.02 8.32
C ARG A 6 -16.70 -8.56 8.63
N LYS A 7 -15.69 -7.70 8.72
CA LYS A 7 -15.87 -6.26 8.98
C LYS A 7 -15.81 -5.47 7.68
N TRP A 8 -16.78 -4.57 7.51
CA TRP A 8 -16.76 -3.55 6.47
C TRP A 8 -15.75 -2.46 6.82
N ARG A 9 -14.99 -2.04 5.82
CA ARG A 9 -14.04 -0.92 5.92
C ARG A 9 -14.16 -0.04 4.69
N THR A 10 -14.11 1.27 4.90
CA THR A 10 -14.04 2.24 3.81
C THR A 10 -12.59 2.66 3.65
N LEU A 11 -12.11 2.72 2.40
CA LEU A 11 -10.79 3.23 2.06
C LEU A 11 -11.00 4.42 1.13
N PRO A 12 -10.68 5.66 1.57
CA PRO A 12 -10.68 6.79 0.65
C PRO A 12 -9.61 6.55 -0.41
N VAL A 13 -9.99 6.76 -1.67
CA VAL A 13 -9.12 6.57 -2.83
C VAL A 13 -8.79 7.95 -3.40
N PRO A 14 -7.53 8.25 -3.74
CA PRO A 14 -7.18 9.51 -4.39
C PRO A 14 -7.94 9.66 -5.72
N GLU A 15 -8.36 10.88 -6.04
CA GLU A 15 -9.11 11.18 -7.27
C GLU A 15 -8.41 10.65 -8.54
N ALA A 16 -7.08 10.79 -8.61
CA ALA A 16 -6.28 10.27 -9.70
C ALA A 16 -6.42 8.74 -9.92
N VAL A 17 -6.80 7.99 -8.88
CA VAL A 17 -7.04 6.53 -8.96
C VAL A 17 -8.49 6.22 -9.30
N CYS A 18 -9.45 7.10 -8.98
CA CYS A 18 -10.87 6.90 -9.27
C CYS A 18 -11.11 6.65 -10.77
N ASN A 19 -10.50 7.46 -11.65
CA ASN A 19 -10.66 7.29 -13.10
C ASN A 19 -10.24 5.90 -13.59
N PHE A 20 -9.17 5.32 -13.03
CA PHE A 20 -8.74 3.96 -13.40
C PHE A 20 -9.70 2.89 -12.89
N VAL A 21 -10.29 3.10 -11.71
CA VAL A 21 -11.27 2.17 -11.13
C VAL A 21 -12.57 2.22 -11.92
N GLU A 22 -13.04 3.41 -12.30
CA GLU A 22 -14.23 3.61 -13.13
C GLU A 22 -14.06 2.94 -14.49
N HIS A 23 -12.94 3.19 -15.17
CA HIS A 23 -12.65 2.55 -16.45
C HIS A 23 -12.58 1.02 -16.32
N ALA A 24 -11.94 0.50 -15.26
CA ALA A 24 -11.91 -0.94 -15.00
C ALA A 24 -13.31 -1.54 -14.71
N LEU A 25 -14.27 -0.75 -14.20
CA LEU A 25 -15.65 -1.18 -14.01
C LEU A 25 -16.43 -1.18 -15.33
N GLU A 26 -16.18 -0.22 -16.22
CA GLU A 26 -16.75 -0.18 -17.57
C GLU A 26 -16.32 -1.39 -18.41
N GLU A 27 -15.05 -1.76 -18.34
CA GLU A 27 -14.49 -2.93 -19.04
C GLU A 27 -14.77 -4.27 -18.32
N ARG A 28 -15.44 -4.23 -17.16
CA ARG A 28 -15.61 -5.43 -16.33
C ARG A 28 -16.49 -6.47 -17.02
N LEU A 29 -15.96 -7.68 -17.14
CA LEU A 29 -16.72 -8.83 -17.64
C LEU A 29 -17.94 -9.13 -16.76
N THR A 30 -19.06 -9.44 -17.40
CA THR A 30 -20.30 -9.83 -16.72
C THR A 30 -20.22 -11.29 -16.25
N PRO A 31 -20.47 -11.59 -14.96
CA PRO A 31 -20.51 -12.97 -14.47
C PRO A 31 -21.60 -13.80 -15.14
N TRP A 32 -21.32 -15.06 -15.46
CA TRP A 32 -22.29 -15.95 -16.15
C TRP A 32 -23.43 -16.41 -15.24
N ARG A 33 -23.14 -16.57 -13.95
CA ARG A 33 -24.14 -16.85 -12.93
C ARG A 33 -24.34 -15.54 -12.17
N GLY A 34 -25.48 -14.88 -12.37
CA GLY A 34 -25.79 -13.51 -11.92
C GLY A 34 -25.80 -13.25 -10.41
N LYS A 35 -24.95 -13.91 -9.62
CA LYS A 35 -24.80 -13.75 -8.18
C LYS A 35 -23.36 -13.47 -7.74
N GLU A 36 -22.41 -13.27 -8.66
CA GLU A 36 -21.05 -12.91 -8.28
C GLU A 36 -20.81 -11.40 -8.32
N ASP A 37 -20.82 -10.80 -7.12
CA ASP A 37 -20.38 -9.43 -6.90
C ASP A 37 -18.85 -9.39 -6.70
N ALA A 38 -18.12 -9.53 -7.80
CA ALA A 38 -16.66 -9.52 -7.82
C ALA A 38 -16.14 -8.45 -8.78
N MET A 39 -15.27 -7.56 -8.32
CA MET A 39 -14.63 -6.57 -9.19
C MET A 39 -13.84 -7.24 -10.33
N PHE A 40 -13.09 -8.30 -10.02
CA PHE A 40 -12.32 -9.04 -11.01
C PHE A 40 -13.03 -10.34 -11.40
N VAL A 41 -13.48 -10.40 -12.65
CA VAL A 41 -14.18 -11.55 -13.25
C VAL A 41 -13.32 -12.11 -14.38
N SER A 42 -13.17 -13.43 -14.40
CA SER A 42 -12.46 -14.14 -15.47
C SER A 42 -13.35 -14.33 -16.72
N GLN A 43 -12.73 -14.65 -17.85
CA GLN A 43 -13.46 -15.00 -19.08
C GLN A 43 -14.44 -16.19 -18.93
N LYS A 44 -14.25 -17.03 -17.89
CA LYS A 44 -15.19 -18.11 -17.53
C LYS A 44 -16.42 -17.61 -16.74
N GLY A 45 -16.60 -16.30 -16.63
CA GLY A 45 -17.70 -15.65 -15.92
C GLY A 45 -17.70 -15.91 -14.41
N ARG A 46 -16.53 -16.18 -13.83
CA ARG A 46 -16.33 -16.44 -12.39
C ARG A 46 -15.30 -15.48 -11.78
N ARG A 47 -15.36 -15.24 -10.47
CA ARG A 47 -14.38 -14.47 -9.68
C ARG A 47 -12.98 -14.94 -10.01
N LEU A 48 -12.10 -13.98 -10.30
CA LEU A 48 -10.70 -14.28 -10.58
C LEU A 48 -10.02 -14.89 -9.34
N ALA A 49 -9.31 -16.00 -9.54
CA ALA A 49 -8.59 -16.64 -8.45
C ALA A 49 -7.46 -15.74 -7.94
N VAL A 50 -7.22 -15.75 -6.64
CA VAL A 50 -6.14 -14.95 -6.02
C VAL A 50 -4.78 -15.25 -6.65
N ARG A 51 -4.50 -16.52 -6.98
CA ARG A 51 -3.27 -16.92 -7.66
C ARG A 51 -3.12 -16.28 -9.04
N THR A 52 -4.21 -16.12 -9.78
CA THR A 52 -4.19 -15.45 -11.09
C THR A 52 -3.94 -13.96 -10.94
N ILE A 53 -4.54 -13.31 -9.93
CA ILE A 53 -4.24 -11.90 -9.61
C ILE A 53 -2.75 -11.74 -9.26
N GLN A 54 -2.20 -12.64 -8.44
CA GLN A 54 -0.78 -12.64 -8.10
C GLN A 54 0.11 -12.81 -9.32
N GLN A 55 -0.25 -13.72 -10.24
CA GLN A 55 0.49 -13.92 -11.48
C GLN A 55 0.47 -12.66 -12.36
N ILE A 56 -0.71 -12.08 -12.61
CA ILE A 56 -0.86 -10.84 -13.39
C ILE A 56 -0.01 -9.72 -12.76
N ALA A 57 -0.04 -9.58 -11.43
CA ALA A 57 0.76 -8.59 -10.73
C ALA A 57 2.27 -8.82 -10.92
N THR A 58 2.76 -10.05 -10.77
CA THR A 58 4.17 -10.40 -11.00
C THR A 58 4.60 -10.09 -12.43
N GLU A 59 3.83 -10.54 -13.43
CA GLU A 59 4.13 -10.28 -14.85
C GLU A 59 4.15 -8.77 -15.14
N THR A 60 3.23 -8.01 -14.55
CA THR A 60 3.20 -6.55 -14.67
C THR A 60 4.44 -5.90 -14.05
N PHE A 61 4.86 -6.36 -12.88
CA PHE A 61 6.07 -5.89 -12.21
C PHE A 61 7.36 -6.19 -12.98
N GLU A 62 7.42 -7.34 -13.64
CA GLU A 62 8.54 -7.71 -14.50
C GLU A 62 8.59 -6.80 -15.74
N ARG A 63 7.44 -6.53 -16.37
CA ARG A 63 7.33 -5.60 -17.51
C ARG A 63 7.80 -4.19 -17.16
N PHE A 64 7.47 -3.67 -15.97
CA PHE A 64 7.95 -2.34 -15.54
C PHE A 64 9.47 -2.23 -15.39
N GLN A 65 10.18 -3.36 -15.40
CA GLN A 65 11.63 -3.41 -15.21
C GLN A 65 12.34 -4.03 -16.41
N GLN A 66 11.63 -4.21 -17.54
CA GLN A 66 12.17 -4.85 -18.72
C GLN A 66 13.40 -4.10 -19.27
N ASP A 67 13.39 -2.77 -19.21
CA ASP A 67 14.48 -1.89 -19.69
C ASP A 67 15.63 -1.74 -18.69
N LYS A 68 15.48 -2.29 -17.48
CA LYS A 68 16.54 -2.31 -16.47
C LYS A 68 17.43 -3.53 -16.67
N SER A 69 18.75 -3.33 -16.57
CA SER A 69 19.72 -4.43 -16.47
C SER A 69 19.40 -5.29 -15.24
N MET A 70 19.76 -6.58 -15.28
CA MET A 70 19.40 -7.54 -14.25
C MET A 70 19.85 -7.10 -12.84
N GLU A 71 21.01 -6.46 -12.75
CA GLU A 71 21.59 -5.97 -11.49
C GLU A 71 20.81 -4.79 -10.89
N ARG A 72 20.06 -4.06 -11.73
CA ARG A 72 19.23 -2.91 -11.33
C ARG A 72 17.77 -3.27 -11.14
N ARG A 73 17.39 -4.54 -11.33
CA ARG A 73 16.02 -4.99 -11.09
C ARG A 73 15.79 -5.16 -9.60
N GLU A 74 14.67 -4.64 -9.14
CA GLU A 74 14.19 -4.78 -7.78
C GLU A 74 13.08 -5.82 -7.74
N ALA A 75 13.06 -6.64 -6.69
CA ALA A 75 11.94 -7.55 -6.49
C ALA A 75 10.70 -6.75 -6.06
N TYR A 76 9.81 -6.38 -6.97
CA TYR A 76 8.53 -5.75 -6.64
C TYR A 76 7.52 -6.81 -6.17
N SER A 77 6.65 -6.42 -5.24
CA SER A 77 5.54 -7.27 -4.79
C SER A 77 4.41 -6.42 -4.22
N SER A 78 3.19 -6.95 -4.18
CA SER A 78 2.05 -6.25 -3.57
C SER A 78 2.29 -5.93 -2.08
N HIS A 79 3.04 -6.77 -1.37
CA HIS A 79 3.44 -6.50 0.01
C HIS A 79 4.40 -5.30 0.08
N LYS A 80 5.40 -5.22 -0.81
CA LYS A 80 6.31 -4.06 -0.86
C LYS A 80 5.58 -2.76 -1.22
N LEU A 81 4.65 -2.78 -2.18
CA LEU A 81 3.82 -1.61 -2.48
C LEU A 81 3.01 -1.16 -1.26
N ARG A 82 2.44 -2.09 -0.50
CA ARG A 82 1.76 -1.81 0.76
C ARG A 82 2.70 -1.19 1.81
N HIS A 83 3.92 -1.71 1.93
CA HIS A 83 4.94 -1.14 2.82
C HIS A 83 5.32 0.28 2.41
N THR A 84 5.51 0.52 1.10
CA THR A 84 5.80 1.85 0.54
C THR A 84 4.65 2.82 0.84
N PHE A 85 3.40 2.41 0.63
CA PHE A 85 2.23 3.23 0.96
C PHE A 85 2.22 3.64 2.45
N ALA A 86 2.40 2.68 3.36
CA ALA A 86 2.46 2.94 4.80
C ALA A 86 3.57 3.94 5.17
N THR A 87 4.76 3.71 4.61
CA THR A 87 5.94 4.55 4.82
C THR A 87 5.73 5.97 4.29
N MET A 88 5.17 6.11 3.08
CA MET A 88 4.86 7.41 2.49
C MET A 88 3.88 8.22 3.33
N LEU A 89 2.85 7.57 3.90
CA LEU A 89 1.89 8.25 4.76
C LEU A 89 2.54 8.77 6.04
N LEU A 90 3.33 7.94 6.73
CA LEU A 90 4.04 8.35 7.95
C LEU A 90 5.00 9.52 7.67
N ARG A 91 5.75 9.45 6.56
CA ARG A 91 6.66 10.53 6.13
C ARG A 91 5.96 11.84 5.81
N LYS A 92 4.71 11.76 5.35
CA LYS A 92 3.85 12.92 5.10
C LYS A 92 3.13 13.41 6.37
N GLY A 93 3.47 12.87 7.54
CA GLY A 93 2.95 13.30 8.83
C GLY A 93 1.63 12.65 9.24
N ALA A 94 1.16 11.61 8.54
CA ALA A 94 0.01 10.85 9.02
C ALA A 94 0.36 10.11 10.32
N ASP A 95 -0.56 10.10 11.28
CA ASP A 95 -0.35 9.37 12.53
C ASP A 95 -0.48 7.84 12.33
N LEU A 96 0.09 7.08 13.25
CA LEU A 96 0.15 5.61 13.16
C LEU A 96 -1.23 4.96 13.15
N ARG A 97 -2.23 5.55 13.81
CA ARG A 97 -3.59 5.02 13.87
C ARG A 97 -4.30 5.22 12.54
N THR A 98 -4.16 6.39 11.92
CA THR A 98 -4.65 6.64 10.56
C THR A 98 -4.07 5.64 9.57
N VAL A 99 -2.76 5.39 9.62
CA VAL A 99 -2.11 4.39 8.75
C VAL A 99 -2.62 2.97 9.04
N GLN A 100 -2.82 2.61 10.31
CA GLN A 100 -3.38 1.30 10.69
C GLN A 100 -4.79 1.09 10.10
N GLU A 101 -5.65 2.10 10.20
CA GLU A 101 -7.04 2.05 9.72
C GLU A 101 -7.08 1.92 8.19
N LEU A 102 -6.27 2.71 7.47
CA LEU A 102 -6.14 2.65 6.02
C LEU A 102 -5.60 1.30 5.52
N LEU A 103 -4.64 0.70 6.24
CA LEU A 103 -4.15 -0.64 5.94
C LEU A 103 -5.13 -1.74 6.37
N GLY A 104 -6.09 -1.43 7.25
CA GLY A 104 -7.01 -2.41 7.81
C GLY A 104 -6.32 -3.45 8.69
N HIS A 105 -5.26 -3.07 9.41
CA HIS A 105 -4.61 -3.93 10.39
C HIS A 105 -5.48 -4.08 11.64
N SER A 106 -5.66 -5.32 12.11
CA SER A 106 -6.44 -5.62 13.32
C SER A 106 -5.71 -5.26 14.61
N SER A 107 -4.39 -5.13 14.56
CA SER A 107 -3.54 -4.72 15.68
C SER A 107 -2.59 -3.61 15.24
N ILE A 108 -2.36 -2.66 16.13
CA ILE A 108 -1.39 -1.58 15.93
C ILE A 108 0.04 -2.10 15.84
N GLN A 109 0.34 -3.23 16.50
CA GLN A 109 1.66 -3.87 16.51
C GLN A 109 2.14 -4.23 15.10
N THR A 110 1.23 -4.62 14.20
CA THR A 110 1.54 -4.90 12.78
C THR A 110 1.89 -3.62 12.01
N THR A 111 1.45 -2.46 12.48
CA THR A 111 1.77 -1.15 11.90
C THR A 111 3.04 -0.55 12.51
N THR A 112 3.40 -0.93 13.75
CA THR A 112 4.62 -0.44 14.42
C THR A 112 5.90 -0.77 13.65
N VAL A 113 5.93 -1.82 12.81
CA VAL A 113 7.07 -2.12 11.93
C VAL A 113 7.46 -0.94 11.02
N TYR A 114 6.56 0.02 10.78
CA TYR A 114 6.82 1.20 9.95
C TYR A 114 7.37 2.40 10.72
N THR A 115 7.35 2.41 12.06
CA THR A 115 7.80 3.58 12.84
C THR A 115 9.31 3.80 12.78
N HIS A 116 10.10 2.76 12.49
CA HIS A 116 11.55 2.88 12.26
C HIS A 116 11.90 3.92 11.19
N VAL A 117 11.01 4.15 10.22
CA VAL A 117 11.19 5.21 9.21
C VAL A 117 11.16 6.58 9.87
N THR A 118 10.24 6.81 10.80
CA THR A 118 10.12 8.07 11.52
C THR A 118 11.24 8.29 12.52
N ASP A 119 11.83 7.24 13.09
CA ASP A 119 12.94 7.37 14.06
C ASP A 119 14.18 7.98 13.42
N ARG A 120 14.54 7.55 12.20
CA ARG A 120 15.63 8.17 11.42
C ARG A 120 15.34 9.63 11.05
N GLU A 121 14.08 9.99 10.89
CA GLU A 121 13.67 11.38 10.61
C GLU A 121 13.71 12.24 11.88
N LYS A 122 13.39 11.67 13.05
CA LYS A 122 13.58 12.32 14.36
C LYS A 122 15.06 12.59 14.63
N GLU A 123 15.95 11.62 14.38
CA GLU A 123 17.40 11.82 14.51
C GLU A 123 17.87 13.00 13.65
N LYS A 124 17.54 12.99 12.36
CA LYS A 124 17.86 14.10 11.44
C LYS A 124 17.25 15.44 11.85
N ALA A 125 16.10 15.43 12.53
CA ALA A 125 15.48 16.65 13.04
C ALA A 125 16.22 17.17 14.28
N MET A 126 16.64 16.27 15.17
CA MET A 126 17.46 16.61 16.33
C MET A 126 18.86 17.10 15.93
N ASP A 127 19.45 16.55 14.86
CA ASP A 127 20.73 17.03 14.31
C ASP A 127 20.68 18.49 13.83
N LYS A 128 19.47 19.00 13.53
CA LYS A 128 19.26 20.40 13.12
C LYS A 128 19.00 21.33 14.29
N LEU A 129 18.82 20.79 15.50
CA LEU A 129 18.64 21.61 16.68
C LEU A 129 20.02 22.16 17.08
N ASP A 130 20.23 23.46 16.82
CA ASP A 130 21.39 24.17 17.38
C ASP A 130 21.10 24.51 18.85
N ILE A 131 21.49 23.60 19.74
CA ILE A 131 21.34 23.79 21.18
C ILE A 131 22.65 24.34 21.73
N GLN A 132 22.70 25.65 21.94
CA GLN A 132 23.75 26.26 22.74
C GLN A 132 23.48 25.98 24.21
N ILE A 133 24.19 25.02 24.79
CA ILE A 133 24.18 24.80 26.23
C ILE A 133 25.12 25.86 26.84
N PRO A 134 24.62 26.84 27.62
CA PRO A 134 25.50 27.77 28.30
C PRO A 134 26.33 26.97 29.31
N ILE A 135 27.62 26.86 29.04
CA ILE A 135 28.58 26.33 30.01
C ILE A 135 28.68 27.39 31.11
N SER A 136 27.87 27.23 32.13
CA SER A 136 28.06 27.96 33.39
C SER A 136 29.34 27.42 34.02
N GLY A 137 30.31 28.29 34.24
CA GLY A 137 31.71 27.95 34.51
C GLY A 137 31.94 26.83 35.52
N LEU A 138 32.83 25.91 35.14
CA LEU A 138 33.71 25.18 36.04
C LEU A 138 34.97 26.01 36.28
#